data_AF-A0A061BIH0-F1
#
_entry.id   AF-A0A061BIH0-F1
#
_cell.length_a   1.000
_cell.length_b   1.000
_cell.length_c   1.000
_cell.angle_alpha   90.00
_cell.angle_beta   90.00
_cell.angle_gamma   90.00
#
_symmetry.space_group_name_H-M   'P 1'
#
loop_
_entity.id
_entity.type
_entity.pdbx_description
1 polymer ?
#
loop_
_entity_poly.entity_id
_entity_poly.type
_entity_poly.pdbx_seq_one_letter_code
_entity_poly.pdbx_strand_id
1 'polypeptide(L)'
;MPGVRHYLDLHHLRRLDEYAYSAVDKSPVSQYIMRHWWTWTASFAPPWLAPNAITVIGFCAILLNTATVALVAGDLRGSENGWVWASCAAGLFFYQTMDNIDGKQARRTGTSSPMGELFDHGLDTLNCPLGALIQASAMALGPSSLALLCILVPCWSMYVSTWEEYHTGTLYLGFVNGPVEGVLLAVLILVWTAIKGSSWWLLTVSEAFGDVALLPSSWRMSHLVIAFLTIAFLTTHLPLCLWNVYSQLTSPPRRPLTRPGRHSTTLNPPSPAEAFQQLLPIVGFSVLTVMWVLSPQSVMLEGGGKLVEFALVVCFLFGQLSSKIILAHLTKGLFPFSWPLLIPLAIPAIAVNTPYLGLPSLLPPTLEALYLHLLLTLSLLSYTLSAHAVLSSFCGYLGISCLTIPFPNKAVEGWVPLPTVKLHQSARPPSMGEYGAQEEVETYPPASAAGRAPLALDRVRRWLDSAASSSSRGDGSSLGVNGDAGGGGRKRSNTSEREREVGLGGSGGAAGAPSPLGVGGAGGAAGQAGRIAGSPRKGGRA
;
A
#
# COMPACT_ATOMS: atom_id res chain seq x y z
N MET A 1 15.62 -3.58 14.68
CA MET A 1 14.74 -3.66 13.49
C MET A 1 14.19 -2.29 13.19
N PRO A 2 14.08 -1.90 11.91
CA PRO A 2 13.61 -0.56 11.56
C PRO A 2 12.16 -0.38 12.00
N GLY A 3 11.94 0.55 12.92
CA GLY A 3 10.60 1.09 13.21
C GLY A 3 10.25 2.16 12.18
N VAL A 4 9.02 2.69 12.22
CA VAL A 4 8.55 3.73 11.28
C VAL A 4 9.54 4.90 11.19
N ARG A 5 10.07 5.37 12.32
CA ARG A 5 11.03 6.49 12.37
C ARG A 5 12.28 6.30 11.52
N HIS A 6 12.71 5.05 11.27
CA HIS A 6 13.85 4.76 10.41
C HIS A 6 13.62 5.25 8.98
N TYR A 7 12.41 5.08 8.45
CA TYR A 7 12.06 5.44 7.07
C TYR A 7 11.66 6.91 6.91
N LEU A 8 11.54 7.65 8.02
CA LEU A 8 11.10 9.04 8.02
C LEU A 8 12.25 10.05 8.18
N ASP A 9 13.50 9.59 8.20
CA ASP A 9 14.64 10.49 8.13
C ASP A 9 14.79 11.11 6.73
N LEU A 10 15.53 12.21 6.63
CA LEU A 10 15.69 12.93 5.37
C LEU A 10 16.43 12.10 4.30
N HIS A 11 17.21 11.10 4.69
CA HIS A 11 17.91 10.24 3.74
C HIS A 11 16.93 9.32 3.00
N HIS A 12 16.00 8.70 3.74
CA HIS A 12 14.95 7.85 3.18
C HIS A 12 13.90 8.66 2.42
N LEU A 13 13.47 9.81 2.96
CA LEU A 13 12.48 10.66 2.28
C LEU A 13 12.99 11.16 0.92
N ARG A 14 14.31 11.41 0.76
CA ARG A 14 14.91 11.75 -0.54
C ARG A 14 14.79 10.65 -1.59
N ARG A 15 14.61 9.39 -1.20
CA ARG A 15 14.42 8.28 -2.15
C ARG A 15 13.04 8.31 -2.81
N LEU A 16 12.09 9.06 -2.25
CA LEU A 16 10.78 9.30 -2.86
C LEU A 16 10.89 10.02 -4.21
N ASP A 17 11.93 10.86 -4.39
CA ASP A 17 12.17 11.55 -5.67
C ASP A 17 12.61 10.59 -6.78
N GLU A 18 13.11 9.41 -6.40
CA GLU A 18 13.52 8.36 -7.32
C GLU A 18 12.43 7.29 -7.51
N TYR A 19 11.28 7.44 -6.86
CA TYR A 19 10.18 6.50 -6.93
C TYR A 19 9.38 6.72 -8.22
N ALA A 20 8.96 5.64 -8.86
CA ALA A 20 8.10 5.62 -10.04
C ALA A 20 7.13 4.45 -9.89
N TYR A 21 5.83 4.72 -9.88
CA TYR A 21 4.83 3.66 -9.77
C TYR A 21 4.84 2.81 -11.03
N SER A 22 4.66 1.52 -10.83
CA SER A 22 4.63 0.53 -11.90
C SER A 22 3.62 -0.53 -11.52
N ALA A 23 2.67 -0.79 -12.39
CA ALA A 23 1.69 -1.85 -12.22
C ALA A 23 1.46 -2.59 -13.54
N VAL A 24 1.24 -3.89 -13.44
CA VAL A 24 0.88 -4.75 -14.57
C VAL A 24 -0.45 -5.42 -14.24
N ASP A 25 -1.49 -5.03 -14.94
CA ASP A 25 -2.82 -5.61 -14.81
C ASP A 25 -3.14 -6.56 -15.96
N LYS A 26 -3.32 -7.84 -15.65
CA LYS A 26 -3.68 -8.91 -16.59
C LYS A 26 -5.15 -9.36 -16.44
N SER A 27 -5.93 -8.76 -15.54
CA SER A 27 -7.32 -9.14 -15.31
C SER A 27 -8.19 -8.83 -16.54
N PRO A 28 -8.84 -9.83 -17.16
CA PRO A 28 -9.79 -9.58 -18.23
C PRO A 28 -11.00 -8.77 -17.75
N VAL A 29 -11.44 -9.01 -16.51
CA VAL A 29 -12.57 -8.28 -15.93
C VAL A 29 -12.24 -6.81 -15.77
N SER A 30 -11.04 -6.49 -15.28
CA SER A 30 -10.53 -5.13 -15.20
C SER A 30 -10.46 -4.48 -16.58
N GLN A 31 -9.74 -5.10 -17.51
CA GLN A 31 -9.42 -4.52 -18.80
C GLN A 31 -10.65 -4.31 -19.70
N TYR A 32 -11.59 -5.26 -19.71
CA TYR A 32 -12.70 -5.28 -20.67
C TYR A 32 -14.05 -4.88 -20.06
N ILE A 33 -14.19 -4.83 -18.74
CA ILE A 33 -15.48 -4.51 -18.08
C ILE A 33 -15.31 -3.31 -17.15
N MET A 34 -14.54 -3.48 -16.08
CA MET A 34 -14.51 -2.52 -14.97
C MET A 34 -13.80 -1.22 -15.32
N ARG A 35 -12.79 -1.24 -16.20
CA ARG A 35 -12.13 -0.04 -16.71
C ARG A 35 -13.12 0.98 -17.29
N HIS A 36 -14.15 0.51 -18.00
CA HIS A 36 -15.18 1.40 -18.56
C HIS A 36 -16.01 2.03 -17.46
N TRP A 37 -16.43 1.24 -16.48
CA TRP A 37 -17.13 1.72 -15.29
C TRP A 37 -16.30 2.77 -14.52
N TRP A 38 -15.05 2.46 -14.17
CA TRP A 38 -14.21 3.38 -13.42
C TRP A 38 -13.89 4.65 -14.21
N THR A 39 -13.65 4.56 -15.51
CA THR A 39 -13.42 5.76 -16.35
C THR A 39 -14.66 6.65 -16.40
N TRP A 40 -15.83 6.04 -16.57
CA TRP A 40 -17.10 6.77 -16.54
C TRP A 40 -17.34 7.42 -15.17
N THR A 41 -17.16 6.68 -14.08
CA THR A 41 -17.35 7.20 -12.71
C THR A 41 -16.36 8.32 -12.37
N ALA A 42 -15.07 8.15 -12.72
CA ALA A 42 -14.04 9.17 -12.53
C ALA A 42 -14.38 10.50 -13.23
N SER A 43 -15.13 10.45 -14.33
CA SER A 43 -15.54 11.67 -15.06
C SER A 43 -16.41 12.61 -14.21
N PHE A 44 -17.16 12.06 -13.23
CA PHE A 44 -18.01 12.84 -12.32
C PHE A 44 -17.28 13.41 -11.10
N ALA A 45 -16.05 12.93 -10.80
CA ALA A 45 -15.30 13.48 -9.68
C ALA A 45 -15.08 14.99 -9.91
N PRO A 46 -15.30 15.87 -8.93
CA PRO A 46 -15.00 17.29 -9.10
C PRO A 46 -13.49 17.53 -9.25
N PRO A 47 -13.04 18.50 -10.05
CA PRO A 47 -11.61 18.76 -10.27
C PRO A 47 -10.87 19.32 -9.04
N TRP A 48 -11.60 19.75 -8.00
CA TRP A 48 -11.04 20.18 -6.71
C TRP A 48 -10.89 19.05 -5.70
N LEU A 49 -11.50 17.88 -5.96
CA LEU A 49 -11.49 16.75 -5.04
C LEU A 49 -10.15 16.03 -5.11
N ALA A 50 -9.45 15.93 -3.97
CA ALA A 50 -8.18 15.25 -3.88
C ALA A 50 -8.33 13.74 -4.09
N PRO A 51 -7.39 13.07 -4.79
CA PRO A 51 -7.39 11.61 -4.93
C PRO A 51 -7.52 10.86 -3.61
N ASN A 52 -6.66 11.13 -2.64
CA ASN A 52 -6.70 10.45 -1.34
C ASN A 52 -8.01 10.70 -0.57
N ALA A 53 -8.71 11.81 -0.83
CA ALA A 53 -10.03 12.04 -0.24
C ALA A 53 -11.08 11.10 -0.83
N ILE A 54 -10.97 10.73 -2.11
CA ILE A 54 -11.81 9.70 -2.74
C ILE A 54 -11.60 8.36 -2.04
N THR A 55 -10.35 7.96 -1.82
CA THR A 55 -9.99 6.73 -1.09
C THR A 55 -10.62 6.71 0.31
N VAL A 56 -10.51 7.81 1.07
CA VAL A 56 -11.15 7.94 2.41
C VAL A 56 -12.67 7.81 2.32
N ILE A 57 -13.31 8.48 1.35
CA ILE A 57 -14.76 8.40 1.18
C ILE A 57 -15.21 6.96 0.92
N GLY A 58 -14.48 6.23 0.08
CA GLY A 58 -14.68 4.80 -0.14
C GLY A 58 -14.56 4.02 1.16
N PHE A 59 -13.47 4.19 1.89
CA PHE A 59 -13.19 3.45 3.13
C PHE A 59 -14.21 3.73 4.24
N CYS A 60 -14.77 4.94 4.32
CA CYS A 60 -15.86 5.26 5.24
C CYS A 60 -17.10 4.36 5.02
N ALA A 61 -17.38 3.91 3.79
CA ALA A 61 -18.47 2.97 3.54
C ALA A 61 -18.19 1.59 4.15
N ILE A 62 -16.94 1.13 4.12
CA ILE A 62 -16.51 -0.11 4.80
C ILE A 62 -16.65 0.02 6.32
N LEU A 63 -16.22 1.15 6.90
CA LEU A 63 -16.36 1.40 8.34
C LEU A 63 -17.83 1.41 8.77
N LEU A 64 -18.70 2.06 8.00
CA LEU A 64 -20.14 2.10 8.27
C LEU A 64 -20.75 0.69 8.20
N ASN A 65 -20.41 -0.10 7.19
CA ASN A 65 -20.89 -1.47 7.07
C ASN A 65 -20.34 -2.39 8.17
N THR A 66 -19.08 -2.22 8.55
CA THR A 66 -18.47 -2.94 9.68
C THR A 66 -19.22 -2.63 10.98
N ALA A 67 -19.50 -1.35 11.25
CA ALA A 67 -20.29 -0.94 12.41
C ALA A 67 -21.71 -1.51 12.36
N THR A 68 -22.35 -1.50 11.19
CA THR A 68 -23.68 -2.10 10.99
C THR A 68 -23.67 -3.59 11.30
N VAL A 69 -22.70 -4.34 10.78
CA VAL A 69 -22.55 -5.78 11.06
C VAL A 69 -22.24 -6.02 12.53
N ALA A 70 -21.38 -5.23 13.16
CA ALA A 70 -21.08 -5.37 14.59
C ALA A 70 -22.33 -5.17 15.46
N LEU A 71 -23.24 -4.26 15.07
CA LEU A 71 -24.48 -3.97 15.80
C LEU A 71 -25.59 -5.01 15.54
N VAL A 72 -25.72 -5.50 14.30
CA VAL A 72 -26.86 -6.34 13.89
C VAL A 72 -26.53 -7.84 13.87
N ALA A 73 -25.28 -8.20 13.58
CA ALA A 73 -24.80 -9.57 13.38
C ALA A 73 -23.39 -9.78 13.97
N GLY A 74 -23.16 -9.21 15.16
CA GLY A 74 -21.87 -9.17 15.85
C GLY A 74 -21.40 -10.50 16.46
N ASP A 75 -22.19 -11.57 16.35
CA ASP A 75 -21.77 -12.93 16.72
C ASP A 75 -21.36 -13.78 15.50
N LEU A 76 -21.33 -13.17 14.31
CA LEU A 76 -21.00 -13.79 13.03
C LEU A 76 -21.94 -14.91 12.58
N ARG A 77 -23.10 -15.06 13.21
CA ARG A 77 -24.13 -16.02 12.79
C ARG A 77 -25.05 -15.48 11.69
N GLY A 78 -24.79 -14.26 11.24
CA GLY A 78 -25.52 -13.62 10.15
C GLY A 78 -26.85 -13.02 10.58
N SER A 79 -27.67 -12.69 9.59
CA SER A 79 -28.94 -12.00 9.75
C SER A 79 -29.84 -12.31 8.56
N GLU A 80 -31.13 -12.43 8.82
CA GLU A 80 -32.13 -12.58 7.75
C GLU A 80 -32.62 -11.21 7.21
N ASN A 81 -32.13 -10.11 7.79
CA ASN A 81 -32.43 -8.76 7.32
C ASN A 81 -31.64 -8.45 6.03
N GLY A 82 -32.20 -8.81 4.87
CA GLY A 82 -31.52 -8.67 3.58
C GLY A 82 -30.97 -7.28 3.26
N TRP A 83 -31.54 -6.21 3.81
CA TRP A 83 -31.04 -4.85 3.62
C TRP A 83 -29.62 -4.64 4.19
N VAL A 84 -29.25 -5.35 5.25
CA VAL A 84 -27.90 -5.29 5.85
C VAL A 84 -26.87 -5.76 4.84
N TRP A 85 -27.16 -6.87 4.15
CA TRP A 85 -26.26 -7.43 3.15
C TRP A 85 -26.29 -6.64 1.85
N ALA A 86 -27.44 -6.07 1.48
CA ALA A 86 -27.53 -5.15 0.35
C ALA A 86 -26.70 -3.88 0.57
N SER A 87 -26.73 -3.29 1.79
CA SER A 87 -25.88 -2.14 2.12
C SER A 87 -24.40 -2.51 2.15
N CYS A 88 -24.07 -3.69 2.67
CA CYS A 88 -22.71 -4.23 2.63
C CYS A 88 -22.20 -4.41 1.19
N ALA A 89 -23.00 -5.01 0.31
CA ALA A 89 -22.67 -5.19 -1.09
C ALA A 89 -22.46 -3.85 -1.80
N ALA A 90 -23.39 -2.90 -1.61
CA ALA A 90 -23.31 -1.57 -2.18
C ALA A 90 -22.08 -0.81 -1.68
N GLY A 91 -21.79 -0.86 -0.38
CA GLY A 91 -20.64 -0.18 0.20
C GLY A 91 -19.30 -0.80 -0.19
N LEU A 92 -19.20 -2.13 -0.33
CA LEU A 92 -17.98 -2.79 -0.82
C LEU A 92 -17.74 -2.49 -2.31
N PHE A 93 -18.79 -2.52 -3.14
CA PHE A 93 -18.67 -2.11 -4.54
C PHE A 93 -18.33 -0.63 -4.68
N PHE A 94 -18.89 0.22 -3.83
CA PHE A 94 -18.56 1.63 -3.76
C PHE A 94 -17.09 1.86 -3.35
N TYR A 95 -16.61 1.17 -2.31
CA TYR A 95 -15.20 1.20 -1.89
C TYR A 95 -14.27 0.88 -3.06
N GLN A 96 -14.51 -0.26 -3.72
CA GLN A 96 -13.75 -0.71 -4.88
C GLN A 96 -13.77 0.31 -6.02
N THR A 97 -14.91 0.97 -6.23
CA THR A 97 -15.02 2.00 -7.25
C THR A 97 -14.22 3.25 -6.88
N MET A 98 -14.24 3.68 -5.62
CA MET A 98 -13.50 4.85 -5.15
C MET A 98 -11.98 4.64 -5.23
N ASP A 99 -11.53 3.49 -4.77
CA ASP A 99 -10.16 2.97 -4.89
C ASP A 99 -9.67 3.05 -6.35
N ASN A 100 -10.39 2.45 -7.29
CA ASN A 100 -9.95 2.39 -8.69
C ASN A 100 -10.07 3.72 -9.49
N ILE A 101 -10.73 4.75 -8.95
CA ILE A 101 -10.83 6.07 -9.60
C ILE A 101 -9.87 7.10 -9.01
N ASP A 102 -9.26 6.87 -7.85
CA ASP A 102 -8.39 7.87 -7.22
C ASP A 102 -7.12 8.13 -8.05
N GLY A 103 -6.49 7.10 -8.62
CA GLY A 103 -5.33 7.23 -9.50
C GLY A 103 -5.71 7.86 -10.83
N LYS A 104 -6.93 7.58 -11.33
CA LYS A 104 -7.49 8.26 -12.52
C LYS A 104 -7.68 9.74 -12.23
N GLN A 105 -8.18 10.09 -11.05
CA GLN A 105 -8.30 11.46 -10.60
C GLN A 105 -6.92 12.12 -10.48
N ALA A 106 -5.95 11.45 -9.86
CA ALA A 106 -4.60 11.95 -9.66
C ALA A 106 -3.92 12.31 -10.99
N ARG A 107 -4.05 11.45 -12.01
CA ARG A 107 -3.57 11.72 -13.37
C ARG A 107 -4.29 12.91 -14.00
N ARG A 108 -5.62 12.98 -13.85
CA ARG A 108 -6.44 14.07 -14.40
C ARG A 108 -6.10 15.43 -13.78
N THR A 109 -5.83 15.48 -12.48
CA THR A 109 -5.51 16.72 -11.76
C THR A 109 -4.03 17.03 -11.71
N GLY A 110 -3.16 16.16 -12.23
CA GLY A 110 -1.71 16.31 -12.19
C GLY A 110 -1.14 16.22 -10.77
N THR A 111 -1.76 15.43 -9.89
CA THR A 111 -1.43 15.30 -8.46
C THR A 111 -1.03 13.88 -8.05
N SER A 112 -0.56 13.06 -8.98
CA SER A 112 0.04 11.75 -8.68
C SER A 112 1.29 11.93 -7.81
N SER A 113 1.44 11.08 -6.78
CA SER A 113 2.59 11.11 -5.87
C SER A 113 2.80 9.75 -5.19
N PRO A 114 4.01 9.44 -4.67
CA PRO A 114 4.27 8.25 -3.85
C PRO A 114 3.37 8.18 -2.59
N MET A 115 2.91 9.34 -2.12
CA MET A 115 1.95 9.42 -1.02
C MET A 115 0.59 8.82 -1.38
N GLY A 116 0.14 8.99 -2.64
CA GLY A 116 -1.15 8.46 -3.08
C GLY A 116 -1.20 6.95 -2.94
N GLU A 117 -0.18 6.26 -3.46
CA GLU A 117 -0.05 4.81 -3.35
C GLU A 117 0.07 4.33 -1.89
N LEU A 118 0.90 4.99 -1.06
CA LEU A 118 0.97 4.67 0.36
C LEU A 118 -0.40 4.72 1.02
N PHE A 119 -1.20 5.71 0.66
CA PHE A 119 -2.51 5.96 1.23
C PHE A 119 -3.52 4.91 0.77
N ASP A 120 -3.54 4.63 -0.53
CA ASP A 120 -4.41 3.67 -1.19
C ASP A 120 -4.15 2.23 -0.69
N HIS A 121 -2.95 1.72 -0.93
CA HIS A 121 -2.54 0.38 -0.48
C HIS A 121 -2.59 0.25 1.06
N GLY A 122 -2.41 1.35 1.79
CA GLY A 122 -2.54 1.40 3.25
C GLY A 122 -3.98 1.15 3.72
N LEU A 123 -4.98 1.74 3.06
CA LEU A 123 -6.39 1.51 3.38
C LEU A 123 -6.88 0.13 2.90
N ASP A 124 -6.38 -0.35 1.77
CA ASP A 124 -6.61 -1.72 1.30
C ASP A 124 -6.16 -2.78 2.31
N THR A 125 -5.02 -2.54 2.95
CA THR A 125 -4.52 -3.41 4.03
C THR A 125 -5.52 -3.49 5.20
N LEU A 126 -6.13 -2.37 5.59
CA LEU A 126 -7.14 -2.35 6.66
C LEU A 126 -8.45 -3.00 6.21
N ASN A 127 -8.84 -2.81 4.96
CA ASN A 127 -10.06 -3.38 4.40
C ASN A 127 -9.99 -4.91 4.35
N CYS A 128 -8.82 -5.52 4.21
CA CYS A 128 -8.66 -6.98 4.18
C CYS A 128 -9.38 -7.70 5.34
N PRO A 129 -9.05 -7.46 6.62
CA PRO A 129 -9.75 -8.10 7.73
C PRO A 129 -11.16 -7.56 7.98
N LEU A 130 -11.44 -6.28 7.68
CA LEU A 130 -12.78 -5.70 7.87
C LEU A 130 -13.81 -6.25 6.87
N GLY A 131 -13.45 -6.27 5.60
CA GLY A 131 -14.25 -6.90 4.55
C GLY A 131 -14.44 -8.38 4.81
N ALA A 132 -13.38 -9.09 5.23
CA ALA A 132 -13.47 -10.50 5.58
C ALA A 132 -14.39 -10.78 6.78
N LEU A 133 -14.39 -9.90 7.78
CA LEU A 133 -15.31 -9.96 8.91
C LEU A 133 -16.78 -9.84 8.46
N ILE A 134 -17.06 -8.90 7.55
CA ILE A 134 -18.39 -8.73 6.95
C ILE A 134 -18.79 -10.00 6.19
N GLN A 135 -17.88 -10.59 5.40
CA GLN A 135 -18.12 -11.84 4.68
C GLN A 135 -18.38 -13.03 5.62
N ALA A 136 -17.59 -13.15 6.69
CA ALA A 136 -17.77 -14.20 7.68
C ALA A 136 -19.14 -14.13 8.35
N SER A 137 -19.62 -12.93 8.66
CA SER A 137 -20.96 -12.71 9.21
C SER A 137 -22.05 -13.02 8.18
N ALA A 138 -21.93 -12.51 6.96
CA ALA A 138 -22.90 -12.75 5.88
C ALA A 138 -23.11 -14.25 5.63
N MET A 139 -22.02 -15.03 5.62
CA MET A 139 -22.05 -16.48 5.44
C MET A 139 -22.39 -17.29 6.70
N ALA A 140 -22.80 -16.64 7.79
CA ALA A 140 -23.16 -17.27 9.06
C ALA A 140 -22.09 -18.24 9.60
N LEU A 141 -20.80 -17.88 9.47
CA LEU A 141 -19.70 -18.75 9.91
C LEU A 141 -19.65 -18.94 11.44
N GLY A 142 -20.26 -18.02 12.18
CA GLY A 142 -20.19 -17.96 13.65
C GLY A 142 -18.76 -17.76 14.17
N PRO A 143 -18.57 -17.82 15.50
CA PRO A 143 -17.25 -17.81 16.09
C PRO A 143 -16.59 -19.18 15.87
N SER A 144 -15.95 -19.37 14.72
CA SER A 144 -15.39 -20.65 14.30
C SER A 144 -14.00 -20.52 13.69
N SER A 145 -13.30 -21.65 13.54
CA SER A 145 -12.03 -21.72 12.81
C SER A 145 -12.18 -21.28 11.34
N LEU A 146 -13.34 -21.52 10.72
CA LEU A 146 -13.63 -21.05 9.37
C LEU A 146 -13.75 -19.53 9.30
N ALA A 147 -14.37 -18.89 10.29
CA ALA A 147 -14.41 -17.43 10.36
C ALA A 147 -13.00 -16.83 10.54
N LEU A 148 -12.17 -17.45 11.38
CA LEU A 148 -10.78 -17.04 11.53
C LEU A 148 -9.98 -17.19 10.22
N LEU A 149 -10.16 -18.32 9.52
CA LEU A 149 -9.54 -18.56 8.22
C LEU A 149 -10.01 -17.53 7.17
N CYS A 150 -11.31 -17.22 7.16
CA CYS A 150 -11.89 -16.19 6.30
C CYS A 150 -11.22 -14.83 6.50
N ILE A 151 -10.89 -14.46 7.75
CA ILE A 151 -10.18 -13.22 8.09
C ILE A 151 -8.71 -13.26 7.66
N LEU A 152 -8.02 -14.39 7.86
CA LEU A 152 -6.58 -14.49 7.60
C LEU A 152 -6.22 -14.61 6.12
N VAL A 153 -7.03 -15.24 5.28
CA VAL A 153 -6.70 -15.45 3.85
C VAL A 153 -6.49 -14.13 3.09
N PRO A 154 -7.38 -13.11 3.20
CA PRO A 154 -7.14 -11.81 2.56
C PRO A 154 -5.90 -11.09 3.12
N CYS A 155 -5.63 -11.19 4.43
CA CYS A 155 -4.40 -10.64 5.01
C CYS A 155 -3.15 -11.27 4.40
N TRP A 156 -3.16 -12.59 4.22
CA TRP A 156 -2.09 -13.30 3.52
C TRP A 156 -1.94 -12.85 2.07
N SER A 157 -3.06 -12.76 1.34
CA SER A 157 -3.09 -12.30 -0.05
C SER A 157 -2.47 -10.91 -0.20
N MET A 158 -2.85 -9.97 0.67
CA MET A 158 -2.30 -8.61 0.66
C MET A 158 -0.82 -8.59 1.03
N TYR A 159 -0.41 -9.31 2.08
CA TYR A 159 0.99 -9.35 2.50
C TYR A 159 1.92 -9.83 1.38
N VAL A 160 1.55 -10.92 0.69
CA VAL A 160 2.42 -11.49 -0.36
C VAL A 160 2.46 -10.62 -1.61
N SER A 161 1.38 -9.91 -1.95
CA SER A 161 1.37 -8.92 -3.03
C SER A 161 2.23 -7.70 -2.70
N THR A 162 2.12 -7.16 -1.49
CA THR A 162 2.98 -6.06 -1.03
C THR A 162 4.46 -6.48 -0.95
N TRP A 163 4.73 -7.73 -0.52
CA TRP A 163 6.08 -8.29 -0.52
C TRP A 163 6.63 -8.49 -1.94
N GLU A 164 5.80 -8.94 -2.88
CA GLU A 164 6.16 -9.06 -4.29
C GLU A 164 6.52 -7.69 -4.89
N GLU A 165 5.67 -6.68 -4.68
CA GLU A 165 5.92 -5.30 -5.12
C GLU A 165 7.20 -4.73 -4.49
N TYR A 166 7.47 -5.01 -3.22
CA TYR A 166 8.72 -4.60 -2.55
C TYR A 166 9.97 -5.10 -3.29
N HIS A 167 9.97 -6.34 -3.79
CA HIS A 167 11.14 -6.94 -4.48
C HIS A 167 11.18 -6.65 -5.97
N THR A 168 10.04 -6.62 -6.63
CA THR A 168 9.94 -6.46 -8.09
C THR A 168 9.88 -5.00 -8.51
N GLY A 169 9.43 -4.12 -7.61
CA GLY A 169 9.13 -2.73 -7.91
C GLY A 169 7.93 -2.55 -8.82
N THR A 170 7.06 -3.55 -8.92
CA THR A 170 5.87 -3.50 -9.77
C THR A 170 4.73 -4.27 -9.11
N LEU A 171 3.56 -3.65 -9.04
CA LEU A 171 2.34 -4.30 -8.59
C LEU A 171 1.85 -5.25 -9.70
N TYR A 172 1.91 -6.56 -9.46
CA TYR A 172 1.40 -7.56 -10.39
C TYR A 172 -0.03 -7.97 -10.04
N LEU A 173 -0.97 -7.58 -10.89
CA LEU A 173 -2.35 -8.03 -10.84
C LEU A 173 -2.54 -9.15 -11.88
N GLY A 174 -2.55 -10.39 -11.41
CA GLY A 174 -2.76 -11.57 -12.25
C GLY A 174 -4.13 -11.61 -12.93
N PHE A 175 -4.34 -12.61 -13.79
CA PHE A 175 -5.62 -12.81 -14.50
C PHE A 175 -6.83 -12.94 -13.57
N VAL A 176 -6.60 -13.49 -12.37
CA VAL A 176 -7.55 -13.48 -11.26
C VAL A 176 -6.78 -12.91 -10.08
N ASN A 177 -7.23 -11.79 -9.55
CA ASN A 177 -6.59 -11.11 -8.44
C ASN A 177 -7.59 -10.68 -7.37
N GLY A 178 -7.06 -10.40 -6.18
CA GLY A 178 -7.86 -9.95 -5.04
C GLY A 178 -8.63 -8.65 -5.31
N PRO A 179 -7.96 -7.55 -5.72
CA PRO A 179 -8.59 -6.24 -5.88
C PRO A 179 -9.78 -6.18 -6.85
N VAL A 180 -9.77 -7.01 -7.91
CA VAL A 180 -10.85 -7.02 -8.91
C VAL A 180 -11.78 -8.21 -8.75
N GLU A 181 -11.35 -9.43 -9.14
CA GLU A 181 -12.23 -10.61 -9.09
C GLU A 181 -12.61 -10.99 -7.67
N GLY A 182 -11.66 -10.92 -6.73
CA GLY A 182 -11.90 -11.23 -5.33
C GLY A 182 -12.95 -10.32 -4.71
N VAL A 183 -12.84 -9.01 -4.91
CA VAL A 183 -13.82 -8.03 -4.41
C VAL A 183 -15.18 -8.20 -5.10
N LEU A 184 -15.21 -8.43 -6.42
CA LEU A 184 -16.48 -8.67 -7.12
C LEU A 184 -17.17 -9.96 -6.65
N LEU A 185 -16.41 -11.03 -6.40
CA LEU A 185 -16.94 -12.26 -5.80
C LEU A 185 -17.50 -11.99 -4.40
N ALA A 186 -16.78 -11.22 -3.58
CA ALA A 186 -17.24 -10.81 -2.26
C ALA A 186 -18.53 -9.96 -2.32
N VAL A 187 -18.67 -9.07 -3.31
CA VAL A 187 -19.92 -8.35 -3.59
C VAL A 187 -21.04 -9.31 -3.98
N LEU A 188 -20.78 -10.30 -4.85
CA LEU A 188 -21.77 -11.29 -5.26
C LEU A 188 -22.25 -12.16 -4.09
N ILE A 189 -21.36 -12.56 -3.18
CA ILE A 189 -21.71 -13.26 -1.95
C ILE A 189 -22.68 -12.41 -1.11
N LEU A 190 -22.40 -11.12 -0.95
CA LEU A 190 -23.26 -10.21 -0.19
C LEU A 190 -24.62 -9.99 -0.87
N VAL A 191 -24.65 -9.80 -2.19
CA VAL A 191 -25.90 -9.70 -2.96
C VAL A 191 -26.73 -10.98 -2.83
N TRP A 192 -26.09 -12.15 -2.94
CA TRP A 192 -26.77 -13.43 -2.77
C TRP A 192 -27.36 -13.57 -1.36
N THR A 193 -26.57 -13.21 -0.35
CA THR A 193 -27.02 -13.19 1.06
C THR A 193 -28.17 -12.22 1.28
N ALA A 194 -28.18 -11.07 0.61
CA ALA A 194 -29.28 -10.10 0.67
C ALA A 194 -30.60 -10.69 0.15
N ILE A 195 -30.53 -11.55 -0.86
CA ILE A 195 -31.70 -12.17 -1.50
C ILE A 195 -32.18 -13.40 -0.73
N LYS A 196 -31.24 -14.23 -0.25
CA LYS A 196 -31.55 -15.55 0.34
C LYS A 196 -31.54 -15.60 1.87
N GLY A 197 -30.96 -14.59 2.52
CA GLY A 197 -30.68 -14.61 3.95
C GLY A 197 -29.38 -15.36 4.27
N SER A 198 -28.82 -15.08 5.45
CA SER A 198 -27.59 -15.73 5.92
C SER A 198 -27.78 -17.23 6.18
N SER A 199 -28.99 -17.64 6.60
CA SER A 199 -29.35 -19.04 6.82
C SER A 199 -29.14 -19.94 5.60
N TRP A 200 -29.20 -19.38 4.38
CA TRP A 200 -28.95 -20.15 3.14
C TRP A 200 -27.56 -20.78 3.12
N TRP A 201 -26.55 -20.11 3.68
CA TRP A 201 -25.18 -20.61 3.71
C TRP A 201 -24.97 -21.81 4.64
N LEU A 202 -25.96 -22.09 5.50
CA LEU A 202 -25.96 -23.24 6.40
C LEU A 202 -26.52 -24.51 5.74
N LEU A 203 -27.21 -24.37 4.61
CA LEU A 203 -27.67 -25.50 3.81
C LEU A 203 -26.48 -26.33 3.35
N THR A 204 -26.65 -27.64 3.35
CA THR A 204 -25.73 -28.56 2.69
C THR A 204 -25.81 -28.42 1.17
N VAL A 205 -24.78 -28.88 0.46
CA VAL A 205 -24.79 -28.93 -1.02
C VAL A 205 -26.02 -29.66 -1.54
N SER A 206 -26.35 -30.80 -0.92
CA SER A 206 -27.52 -31.60 -1.32
C SER A 206 -28.84 -30.86 -1.14
N GLU A 207 -28.99 -30.08 -0.07
CA GLU A 207 -30.19 -29.28 0.18
C GLU A 207 -30.28 -28.07 -0.75
N ALA A 208 -29.14 -27.47 -1.10
CA ALA A 208 -29.10 -26.28 -1.95
C ALA A 208 -29.25 -26.59 -3.46
N PHE A 209 -28.62 -27.68 -3.93
CA PHE A 209 -28.47 -27.98 -5.36
C PHE A 209 -28.80 -29.43 -5.75
N GLY A 210 -29.13 -30.30 -4.80
CA GLY A 210 -29.21 -31.75 -5.02
C GLY A 210 -27.84 -32.42 -5.08
N ASP A 211 -27.80 -33.69 -5.50
CA ASP A 211 -26.54 -34.44 -5.60
C ASP A 211 -25.73 -34.01 -6.83
N VAL A 212 -24.64 -33.28 -6.58
CA VAL A 212 -23.68 -32.84 -7.59
C VAL A 212 -22.42 -33.69 -7.48
N ALA A 213 -22.11 -34.48 -8.52
CA ALA A 213 -21.08 -35.53 -8.48
C ALA A 213 -19.66 -35.06 -8.09
N LEU A 214 -19.34 -33.78 -8.26
CA LEU A 214 -18.01 -33.20 -7.95
C LEU A 214 -17.97 -32.44 -6.62
N LEU A 215 -19.10 -32.28 -5.92
CA LEU A 215 -19.17 -31.54 -4.67
C LEU A 215 -19.54 -32.47 -3.51
N PRO A 216 -18.94 -32.29 -2.33
CA PRO A 216 -19.30 -33.07 -1.16
C PRO A 216 -20.72 -32.74 -0.67
N SER A 217 -21.67 -33.65 -0.90
CA SER A 217 -23.11 -33.47 -0.62
C SER A 217 -23.42 -32.99 0.81
N SER A 218 -22.63 -33.41 1.80
CA SER A 218 -22.82 -33.12 3.23
C SER A 218 -22.21 -31.80 3.71
N TRP A 219 -21.39 -31.14 2.88
CA TRP A 219 -20.76 -29.88 3.28
C TRP A 219 -21.76 -28.75 3.22
N ARG A 220 -21.65 -27.79 4.14
CA ARG A 220 -22.43 -26.55 4.04
C ARG A 220 -21.90 -25.67 2.91
N MET A 221 -22.77 -24.87 2.31
CA MET A 221 -22.41 -23.91 1.27
C MET A 221 -21.29 -22.96 1.71
N SER A 222 -21.30 -22.50 2.96
CA SER A 222 -20.21 -21.68 3.50
C SER A 222 -18.84 -22.39 3.52
N HIS A 223 -18.79 -23.70 3.77
CA HIS A 223 -17.53 -24.45 3.76
C HIS A 223 -16.96 -24.54 2.33
N LEU A 224 -17.83 -24.69 1.33
CA LEU A 224 -17.39 -24.68 -0.07
C LEU A 224 -16.76 -23.34 -0.46
N VAL A 225 -17.35 -22.21 -0.04
CA VAL A 225 -16.79 -20.88 -0.35
C VAL A 225 -15.44 -20.71 0.31
N ILE A 226 -15.31 -21.02 1.61
CA ILE A 226 -14.03 -20.89 2.31
C ILE A 226 -12.97 -21.82 1.72
N ALA A 227 -13.34 -23.06 1.37
CA ALA A 227 -12.44 -23.99 0.68
C ALA A 227 -12.01 -23.46 -0.68
N PHE A 228 -12.94 -22.95 -1.49
CA PHE A 228 -12.65 -22.35 -2.80
C PHE A 228 -11.68 -21.17 -2.67
N LEU A 229 -11.95 -20.21 -1.78
CA LEU A 229 -11.09 -19.04 -1.56
C LEU A 229 -9.69 -19.46 -1.09
N THR A 230 -9.61 -20.42 -0.18
CA THR A 230 -8.33 -20.95 0.34
C THR A 230 -7.54 -21.67 -0.76
N ILE A 231 -8.20 -22.53 -1.54
CA ILE A 231 -7.57 -23.26 -2.64
C ILE A 231 -7.11 -22.27 -3.73
N ALA A 232 -7.94 -21.29 -4.09
CA ALA A 232 -7.57 -20.25 -5.05
C ALA A 232 -6.31 -19.52 -4.58
N PHE A 233 -6.27 -19.03 -3.34
CA PHE A 233 -5.06 -18.40 -2.79
C PHE A 233 -3.82 -19.32 -2.86
N LEU A 234 -3.94 -20.57 -2.42
CA LEU A 234 -2.81 -21.50 -2.34
C LEU A 234 -2.31 -22.00 -3.70
N THR A 235 -3.17 -22.03 -4.72
CA THR A 235 -2.85 -22.61 -6.03
C THR A 235 -2.62 -21.59 -7.12
N THR A 236 -3.18 -20.38 -7.00
CA THR A 236 -3.03 -19.32 -8.01
C THR A 236 -2.23 -18.15 -7.47
N HIS A 237 -2.68 -17.49 -6.41
CA HIS A 237 -2.08 -16.23 -5.95
C HIS A 237 -0.69 -16.42 -5.33
N LEU A 238 -0.60 -17.24 -4.29
CA LEU A 238 0.64 -17.45 -3.54
C LEU A 238 1.78 -17.98 -4.44
N PRO A 239 1.59 -19.06 -5.25
CA PRO A 239 2.67 -19.56 -6.10
C PRO A 239 3.15 -18.55 -7.13
N LEU A 240 2.26 -17.72 -7.68
CA LEU A 240 2.64 -16.68 -8.65
C LEU A 240 3.50 -15.59 -8.00
N CYS A 241 3.12 -15.07 -6.83
CA CYS A 241 3.94 -14.08 -6.12
C CYS A 241 5.32 -14.65 -5.77
N LEU A 242 5.39 -15.89 -5.28
CA LEU A 242 6.66 -16.55 -4.96
C LEU A 242 7.54 -16.73 -6.20
N TRP A 243 6.94 -17.15 -7.32
CA TRP A 243 7.63 -17.33 -8.59
C TRP A 243 8.16 -16.01 -9.14
N ASN A 244 7.35 -14.95 -9.12
CA ASN A 244 7.73 -13.64 -9.63
C ASN A 244 8.92 -13.07 -8.86
N VAL A 245 8.90 -13.11 -7.52
CA VAL A 245 10.05 -12.70 -6.71
C VAL A 245 11.27 -13.57 -6.97
N TYR A 246 11.12 -14.90 -7.01
CA TYR A 246 12.23 -15.80 -7.32
C TYR A 246 12.85 -15.49 -8.70
N SER A 247 12.01 -15.33 -9.72
CA SER A 247 12.44 -15.04 -11.09
C SER A 247 13.16 -13.69 -11.19
N GLN A 248 12.67 -12.67 -10.50
CA GLN A 248 13.30 -11.34 -10.44
C GLN A 248 14.68 -11.41 -9.77
N LEU A 249 14.81 -12.16 -8.68
CA LEU A 249 16.07 -12.30 -7.95
C LEU A 249 17.10 -13.21 -8.65
N THR A 250 16.67 -14.04 -9.61
CA THR A 250 17.55 -15.00 -10.32
C THR A 250 17.84 -14.65 -11.77
N SER A 251 17.11 -13.71 -12.38
CA SER A 251 17.29 -13.30 -13.78
C SER A 251 18.57 -12.47 -14.02
N PRO A 252 19.39 -12.77 -15.05
CA PRO A 252 20.52 -11.93 -15.49
C PRO A 252 20.09 -10.72 -16.36
N PRO A 253 20.91 -9.66 -16.51
CA PRO A 253 22.28 -9.55 -16.01
C PRO A 253 22.36 -8.70 -14.74
N ARG A 254 23.12 -9.23 -13.77
CA ARG A 254 23.65 -8.48 -12.63
C ARG A 254 24.06 -7.08 -13.09
N ARG A 255 23.48 -6.01 -12.53
CA ARG A 255 24.22 -4.75 -12.46
C ARG A 255 25.63 -5.11 -11.94
N PRO A 256 26.71 -4.63 -12.58
CA PRO A 256 28.04 -5.14 -12.35
C PRO A 256 28.34 -5.21 -10.86
N LEU A 257 28.83 -6.38 -10.43
CA LEU A 257 29.44 -6.60 -9.13
C LEU A 257 30.67 -5.68 -9.02
N THR A 258 30.47 -4.44 -8.63
CA THR A 258 31.53 -3.64 -8.03
C THR A 258 31.29 -3.61 -6.54
N ARG A 259 32.18 -4.30 -5.82
CA ARG A 259 32.44 -4.19 -4.38
C ARG A 259 31.99 -2.81 -3.88
N PRO A 260 31.10 -2.69 -2.87
CA PRO A 260 30.67 -1.39 -2.41
C PRO A 260 31.91 -0.64 -1.94
N GLY A 261 32.24 0.44 -2.65
CA GLY A 261 33.13 1.46 -2.11
C GLY A 261 32.56 1.89 -0.76
N ARG A 262 33.43 2.33 0.16
CA ARG A 262 33.11 2.74 1.54
C ARG A 262 31.99 3.81 1.69
N HIS A 263 31.38 4.24 0.58
CA HIS A 263 30.35 5.27 0.44
C HIS A 263 29.16 4.86 -0.46
N SER A 264 28.99 3.57 -0.81
CA SER A 264 27.82 3.11 -1.59
C SER A 264 26.58 3.01 -0.69
N THR A 265 25.49 3.69 -1.09
CA THR A 265 24.17 3.69 -0.43
C THR A 265 23.20 2.66 -1.02
N THR A 266 23.64 1.85 -1.99
CA THR A 266 22.83 0.82 -2.63
C THR A 266 23.00 -0.51 -1.89
N LEU A 267 21.94 -0.97 -1.23
CA LEU A 267 21.87 -2.30 -0.64
C LEU A 267 22.02 -3.35 -1.75
N ASN A 268 22.81 -4.39 -1.50
CA ASN A 268 22.84 -5.55 -2.38
C ASN A 268 21.43 -6.18 -2.43
N PRO A 269 20.97 -6.65 -3.60
CA PRO A 269 19.72 -7.40 -3.66
C PRO A 269 19.85 -8.64 -2.75
N PRO A 270 18.81 -8.95 -1.96
CA PRO A 270 18.84 -10.11 -1.08
C PRO A 270 18.96 -11.39 -1.90
N SER A 271 19.57 -12.42 -1.32
CA SER A 271 19.44 -13.76 -1.87
C SER A 271 17.97 -14.20 -1.84
N PRO A 272 17.54 -15.12 -2.72
CA PRO A 272 16.19 -15.68 -2.65
C PRO A 272 15.85 -16.24 -1.26
N ALA A 273 16.80 -16.90 -0.58
CA ALA A 273 16.58 -17.40 0.77
C ALA A 273 16.25 -16.26 1.77
N GLU A 274 17.01 -15.16 1.73
CA GLU A 274 16.75 -13.99 2.59
C GLU A 274 15.41 -13.32 2.25
N ALA A 275 15.03 -13.27 0.97
CA ALA A 275 13.73 -12.73 0.57
C ALA A 275 12.57 -13.59 1.10
N PHE A 276 12.64 -14.92 1.00
CA PHE A 276 11.60 -15.82 1.48
C PHE A 276 11.48 -15.84 3.01
N GLN A 277 12.58 -15.60 3.74
CA GLN A 277 12.53 -15.40 5.20
C GLN A 277 11.65 -14.21 5.61
N GLN A 278 11.42 -13.24 4.71
CA GLN A 278 10.55 -12.10 4.97
C GLN A 278 9.06 -12.46 5.00
N LEU A 279 8.70 -13.72 4.69
CA LEU A 279 7.37 -14.27 4.91
C LEU A 279 7.17 -14.76 6.36
N LEU A 280 8.25 -14.94 7.13
CA LEU A 280 8.16 -15.42 8.50
C LEU A 280 7.29 -14.54 9.44
N PRO A 281 7.24 -13.19 9.31
CA PRO A 281 6.35 -12.37 10.12
C PRO A 281 4.87 -12.71 9.94
N ILE A 282 4.38 -12.91 8.71
CA ILE A 282 2.97 -13.28 8.47
C ILE A 282 2.68 -14.74 8.85
N VAL A 283 3.66 -15.64 8.72
CA VAL A 283 3.60 -17.01 9.28
C VAL A 283 3.45 -16.93 10.80
N GLY A 284 4.33 -16.19 11.48
CA GLY A 284 4.29 -15.99 12.92
C GLY A 284 2.99 -15.35 13.38
N PHE A 285 2.51 -14.34 12.66
CA PHE A 285 1.22 -13.69 12.93
C PHE A 285 0.08 -14.69 12.92
N SER A 286 0.03 -15.54 11.89
CA SER A 286 -1.01 -16.55 11.72
C SER A 286 -0.93 -17.66 12.76
N VAL A 287 0.28 -18.15 13.05
CA VAL A 287 0.50 -19.20 14.06
C VAL A 287 0.10 -18.69 15.44
N LEU A 288 0.54 -17.50 15.84
CA LEU A 288 0.18 -16.92 17.15
C LEU A 288 -1.32 -16.65 17.25
N THR A 289 -1.94 -16.16 16.17
CA THR A 289 -3.39 -15.97 16.08
C THR A 289 -4.14 -17.29 16.26
N VAL A 290 -3.73 -18.34 15.55
CA VAL A 290 -4.34 -19.68 15.66
C VAL A 290 -4.14 -20.27 17.06
N MET A 291 -2.92 -20.19 17.60
CA MET A 291 -2.60 -20.68 18.95
C MET A 291 -3.43 -19.98 20.03
N TRP A 292 -3.67 -18.68 19.89
CA TRP A 292 -4.52 -17.95 20.81
C TRP A 292 -6.00 -18.31 20.59
N VAL A 293 -6.54 -18.02 19.41
CA VAL A 293 -7.99 -18.03 19.16
C VAL A 293 -8.58 -19.44 19.14
N LEU A 294 -7.84 -20.44 18.62
CA LEU A 294 -8.36 -21.82 18.51
C LEU A 294 -7.98 -22.70 19.70
N SER A 295 -7.32 -22.13 20.73
CA SER A 295 -7.03 -22.88 21.95
C SER A 295 -8.33 -23.28 22.65
N PRO A 296 -8.49 -24.54 23.07
CA PRO A 296 -9.62 -24.96 23.91
C PRO A 296 -9.69 -24.25 25.26
N GLN A 297 -8.60 -23.60 25.69
CA GLN A 297 -8.51 -22.84 26.93
C GLN A 297 -8.81 -21.34 26.72
N SER A 298 -9.01 -20.89 25.48
CA SER A 298 -9.33 -19.51 25.14
C SER A 298 -10.85 -19.29 25.08
N VAL A 299 -11.29 -18.12 25.53
CA VAL A 299 -12.70 -17.71 25.40
C VAL A 299 -13.04 -17.02 24.08
N MET A 300 -12.11 -16.96 23.12
CA MET A 300 -12.26 -16.19 21.87
C MET A 300 -13.39 -16.68 20.98
N LEU A 301 -13.65 -17.99 20.98
CA LEU A 301 -14.76 -18.59 20.23
C LEU A 301 -16.02 -18.77 21.08
N GLU A 302 -15.94 -18.51 22.39
CA GLU A 302 -17.11 -18.44 23.25
C GLU A 302 -17.86 -17.14 22.92
N GLY A 303 -19.19 -17.21 22.79
CA GLY A 303 -20.03 -16.11 22.28
C GLY A 303 -19.83 -14.73 22.92
N GLY A 304 -20.49 -13.71 22.36
CA GLY A 304 -20.39 -12.33 22.85
C GLY A 304 -19.39 -11.45 22.09
N GLY A 305 -19.17 -11.70 20.80
CA GLY A 305 -18.50 -10.74 19.91
C GLY A 305 -16.97 -10.67 19.99
N LYS A 306 -16.31 -11.53 20.77
CA LYS A 306 -14.85 -11.49 20.95
C LYS A 306 -14.07 -11.73 19.65
N LEU A 307 -14.52 -12.64 18.79
CA LEU A 307 -13.88 -12.84 17.48
C LEU A 307 -14.01 -11.60 16.56
N VAL A 308 -15.11 -10.85 16.67
CA VAL A 308 -15.31 -9.58 15.95
C VAL A 308 -14.32 -8.55 16.45
N GLU A 309 -14.21 -8.40 17.76
CA GLU A 309 -13.24 -7.51 18.37
C GLU A 309 -11.80 -7.88 18.03
N PHE A 310 -11.48 -9.18 18.03
CA PHE A 310 -10.21 -9.70 17.59
C PHE A 310 -9.93 -9.39 16.11
N ALA A 311 -10.94 -9.45 15.23
CA ALA A 311 -10.79 -9.03 13.84
C ALA A 311 -10.42 -7.53 13.71
N LEU A 312 -10.93 -6.68 14.60
CA LEU A 312 -10.51 -5.26 14.67
C LEU A 312 -9.06 -5.12 15.17
N VAL A 313 -8.63 -5.93 16.13
CA VAL A 313 -7.21 -6.01 16.52
C VAL A 313 -6.34 -6.43 15.34
N VAL A 314 -6.76 -7.45 14.59
CA VAL A 314 -6.08 -7.90 13.37
C VAL A 314 -5.99 -6.74 12.37
N CYS A 315 -7.05 -5.98 12.15
CA CYS A 315 -7.06 -4.79 11.29
C CYS A 315 -5.90 -3.84 11.60
N PHE A 316 -5.70 -3.44 12.86
CA PHE A 316 -4.64 -2.50 13.19
C PHE A 316 -3.24 -3.14 13.25
N LEU A 317 -3.10 -4.36 13.75
CA LEU A 317 -1.79 -5.03 13.82
C LEU A 317 -1.28 -5.44 12.43
N PHE A 318 -2.15 -6.06 11.61
CA PHE A 318 -1.85 -6.39 10.23
C PHE A 318 -1.65 -5.12 9.38
N GLY A 319 -2.48 -4.10 9.61
CA GLY A 319 -2.32 -2.74 9.06
C GLY A 319 -0.89 -2.24 9.23
N GLN A 320 -0.36 -2.25 10.46
CA GLN A 320 1.02 -1.83 10.69
C GLN A 320 2.06 -2.75 10.05
N LEU A 321 1.79 -4.05 9.99
CA LEU A 321 2.72 -5.01 9.42
C LEU A 321 2.89 -4.76 7.91
N SER A 322 1.79 -4.66 7.15
CA SER A 322 1.84 -4.43 5.70
C SER A 322 2.26 -3.01 5.34
N SER A 323 1.71 -1.97 6.01
CA SER A 323 2.05 -0.57 5.69
C SER A 323 3.52 -0.24 5.90
N LYS A 324 4.23 -0.97 6.77
CA LYS A 324 5.69 -0.84 6.89
C LYS A 324 6.41 -1.38 5.66
N ILE A 325 5.93 -2.46 5.04
CA ILE A 325 6.52 -3.00 3.81
C ILE A 325 6.31 -2.00 2.67
N ILE A 326 5.11 -1.43 2.54
CA ILE A 326 4.82 -0.34 1.57
C ILE A 326 5.78 0.85 1.82
N LEU A 327 5.92 1.28 3.07
CA LEU A 327 6.83 2.37 3.43
C LEU A 327 8.29 2.04 3.06
N ALA A 328 8.75 0.81 3.32
CA ALA A 328 10.09 0.37 2.95
C ALA A 328 10.28 0.32 1.43
N HIS A 329 9.25 -0.08 0.68
CA HIS A 329 9.25 -0.07 -0.78
C HIS A 329 9.43 1.36 -1.33
N LEU A 330 8.53 2.26 -0.96
CA LEU A 330 8.53 3.66 -1.43
C LEU A 330 9.82 4.41 -1.08
N THR A 331 10.35 4.16 0.12
CA THR A 331 11.60 4.80 0.59
C THR A 331 12.86 4.03 0.21
N LYS A 332 12.72 2.91 -0.53
CA LYS A 332 13.82 2.01 -0.92
C LYS A 332 14.68 1.56 0.27
N GLY A 333 14.04 1.34 1.42
CA GLY A 333 14.63 0.95 2.68
C GLY A 333 14.69 -0.57 2.88
N LEU A 334 15.27 -0.97 4.01
CA LEU A 334 15.36 -2.38 4.41
C LEU A 334 13.98 -2.99 4.70
N PHE A 335 13.83 -4.29 4.48
CA PHE A 335 12.59 -4.99 4.80
C PHE A 335 12.26 -4.93 6.32
N PRO A 336 11.03 -4.54 6.70
CA PRO A 336 10.63 -4.41 8.10
C PRO A 336 9.99 -5.70 8.63
N PHE A 337 10.82 -6.65 9.10
CA PHE A 337 10.35 -7.88 9.75
C PHE A 337 9.37 -7.64 10.91
N SER A 338 9.45 -6.50 11.60
CA SER A 338 8.46 -6.04 12.57
C SER A 338 8.12 -7.03 13.70
N TRP A 339 9.07 -7.89 14.13
CA TRP A 339 8.87 -8.84 15.24
C TRP A 339 8.19 -8.27 16.50
N PRO A 340 8.48 -7.03 16.94
CA PRO A 340 7.79 -6.47 18.10
C PRO A 340 6.26 -6.34 17.96
N LEU A 341 5.73 -6.26 16.74
CA LEU A 341 4.27 -6.24 16.51
C LEU A 341 3.60 -7.59 16.81
N LEU A 342 4.37 -8.67 16.91
CA LEU A 342 3.87 -10.01 17.22
C LEU A 342 3.81 -10.26 18.73
N ILE A 343 4.51 -9.48 19.54
CA ILE A 343 4.54 -9.63 21.01
C ILE A 343 3.12 -9.58 21.62
N PRO A 344 2.23 -8.64 21.23
CA PRO A 344 0.88 -8.59 21.77
C PRO A 344 0.00 -9.80 21.40
N LEU A 345 0.36 -10.56 20.35
CA LEU A 345 -0.28 -11.84 20.04
C LEU A 345 0.40 -13.01 20.76
N ALA A 346 1.72 -12.94 20.93
CA ALA A 346 2.51 -13.97 21.60
C ALA A 346 2.17 -14.13 23.08
N ILE A 347 1.94 -13.01 23.79
CA ILE A 347 1.59 -13.01 25.21
C ILE A 347 0.37 -13.91 25.48
N PRO A 348 -0.81 -13.65 24.89
CA PRO A 348 -1.98 -14.47 25.15
C PRO A 348 -1.88 -15.86 24.52
N ALA A 349 -1.27 -16.00 23.33
CA ALA A 349 -1.05 -17.31 22.71
C ALA A 349 -0.24 -18.25 23.60
N ILE A 350 0.75 -17.74 24.35
CA ILE A 350 1.52 -18.54 25.31
C ILE A 350 0.72 -18.72 26.61
N ALA A 351 0.15 -17.64 27.15
CA ALA A 351 -0.46 -17.62 28.48
C ALA A 351 -1.72 -18.49 28.62
N VAL A 352 -2.55 -18.57 27.58
CA VAL A 352 -3.73 -19.45 27.53
C VAL A 352 -3.32 -20.93 27.41
N ASN A 353 -2.19 -21.22 26.76
CA ASN A 353 -1.73 -22.57 26.46
C ASN A 353 -0.75 -23.15 27.50
N THR A 354 -0.48 -22.46 28.61
CA THR A 354 0.35 -23.00 29.70
C THR A 354 -0.16 -24.30 30.33
N PRO A 355 -1.46 -24.65 30.31
CA PRO A 355 -1.94 -25.98 30.73
C PRO A 355 -1.33 -27.15 29.97
N TYR A 356 -0.91 -26.97 28.72
CA TYR A 356 -0.19 -28.02 27.97
C TYR A 356 1.22 -28.29 28.52
N LEU A 357 1.76 -27.39 29.35
CA LEU A 357 3.04 -27.53 30.04
C LEU A 357 2.86 -28.04 31.48
N GLY A 358 1.63 -28.42 31.89
CA GLY A 358 1.32 -28.83 33.26
C GLY A 358 1.19 -27.68 34.27
N LEU A 359 1.09 -26.44 33.79
CA LEU A 359 0.93 -25.23 34.61
C LEU A 359 -0.53 -24.73 34.59
N PRO A 360 -1.01 -23.98 35.60
CA PRO A 360 -2.31 -23.32 35.48
C PRO A 360 -2.32 -22.32 34.30
N SER A 361 -3.52 -22.05 33.73
CA SER A 361 -3.66 -20.98 32.73
C SER A 361 -3.23 -19.65 33.34
N LEU A 362 -2.26 -18.99 32.70
CA LEU A 362 -1.78 -17.68 33.14
C LEU A 362 -2.69 -16.55 32.66
N LEU A 363 -3.69 -16.85 31.83
CA LEU A 363 -4.66 -15.89 31.33
C LEU A 363 -6.09 -16.44 31.52
N PRO A 364 -6.68 -16.24 32.71
CA PRO A 364 -8.07 -16.61 32.97
C PRO A 364 -9.07 -15.85 32.06
N PRO A 365 -10.28 -16.38 31.82
CA PRO A 365 -11.30 -15.80 30.94
C PRO A 365 -11.55 -14.30 31.06
N THR A 366 -11.70 -13.79 32.28
CA THR A 366 -11.96 -12.37 32.53
C THR A 366 -10.76 -11.49 32.19
N LEU A 367 -9.55 -11.97 32.47
CA LEU A 367 -8.32 -11.28 32.13
C LEU A 367 -8.04 -11.35 30.61
N GLU A 368 -8.38 -12.47 29.97
CA GLU A 368 -8.30 -12.62 28.51
C GLU A 368 -9.17 -11.60 27.79
N ALA A 369 -10.44 -11.45 28.20
CA ALA A 369 -11.35 -10.45 27.64
C ALA A 369 -10.85 -9.03 27.89
N LEU A 370 -10.38 -8.72 29.10
CA LEU A 370 -9.77 -7.41 29.40
C LEU A 370 -8.53 -7.15 28.54
N TYR A 371 -7.69 -8.16 28.34
CA TYR A 371 -6.52 -8.07 27.48
C TYR A 371 -6.91 -7.73 26.03
N LEU A 372 -7.96 -8.35 25.51
CA LEU A 372 -8.48 -8.08 24.17
C LEU A 372 -8.92 -6.61 24.02
N HIS A 373 -9.71 -6.09 24.97
CA HIS A 373 -10.17 -4.68 24.97
C HIS A 373 -9.00 -3.68 25.01
N LEU A 374 -8.02 -3.95 25.87
CA LEU A 374 -6.81 -3.14 25.96
C LEU A 374 -5.99 -3.23 24.68
N LEU A 375 -5.84 -4.41 24.12
CA LEU A 375 -5.11 -4.63 22.88
C LEU A 375 -5.76 -3.91 21.69
N LEU A 376 -7.09 -3.93 21.59
CA LEU A 376 -7.81 -3.16 20.57
C LEU A 376 -7.51 -1.66 20.70
N THR A 377 -7.65 -1.12 21.90
CA THR A 377 -7.40 0.31 22.16
C THR A 377 -5.95 0.70 21.84
N LEU A 378 -4.99 -0.11 22.30
CA LEU A 378 -3.56 0.15 22.10
C LEU A 378 -3.14 -0.02 20.63
N SER A 379 -3.68 -1.02 19.93
CA SER A 379 -3.38 -1.25 18.51
C SER A 379 -3.95 -0.14 17.62
N LEU A 380 -5.17 0.32 17.88
CA LEU A 380 -5.77 1.49 17.21
C LEU A 380 -4.93 2.75 17.45
N LEU A 381 -4.56 3.04 18.71
CA LEU A 381 -3.75 4.20 19.04
C LEU A 381 -2.37 4.12 18.36
N SER A 382 -1.73 2.96 18.42
CA SER A 382 -0.42 2.71 17.80
C SER A 382 -0.47 2.88 16.29
N TYR A 383 -1.51 2.36 15.62
CA TYR A 383 -1.71 2.52 14.19
C TYR A 383 -1.93 3.98 13.83
N THR A 384 -2.83 4.67 14.55
CA THR A 384 -3.17 6.08 14.31
C THR A 384 -1.94 6.99 14.45
N LEU A 385 -1.16 6.82 15.51
CA LEU A 385 0.07 7.59 15.73
C LEU A 385 1.11 7.32 14.63
N SER A 386 1.24 6.06 14.21
CA SER A 386 2.16 5.67 13.13
C SER A 386 1.73 6.26 11.79
N ALA A 387 0.46 6.11 11.42
CA ALA A 387 -0.11 6.69 10.20
C ALA A 387 0.04 8.21 10.18
N HIS A 388 -0.32 8.90 11.27
CA HIS A 388 -0.13 10.34 11.37
C HIS A 388 1.33 10.77 11.19
N ALA A 389 2.28 10.05 11.81
CA ALA A 389 3.71 10.34 11.66
C ALA A 389 4.19 10.18 10.20
N VAL A 390 3.82 9.08 9.54
CA VAL A 390 4.20 8.83 8.14
C VAL A 390 3.57 9.88 7.23
N LEU A 391 2.26 10.10 7.35
CA LEU A 391 1.52 11.03 6.51
C LEU A 391 2.04 12.47 6.68
N SER A 392 2.33 12.89 7.90
CA SER A 392 2.88 14.22 8.17
C SER A 392 4.29 14.39 7.58
N SER A 393 5.14 13.37 7.71
CA SER A 393 6.50 13.40 7.15
C SER A 393 6.51 13.42 5.63
N PHE A 394 5.70 12.59 4.98
CA PHE A 394 5.58 12.56 3.53
C PHE A 394 4.98 13.86 2.99
N CYS A 395 3.90 14.38 3.59
CA CYS A 395 3.32 15.68 3.21
C CYS A 395 4.35 16.81 3.38
N GLY A 396 5.06 16.82 4.51
CA GLY A 396 6.08 17.82 4.81
C GLY A 396 7.26 17.79 3.84
N TYR A 397 7.67 16.59 3.40
CA TYR A 397 8.74 16.43 2.41
C TYR A 397 8.29 16.84 1.00
N LEU A 398 7.15 16.32 0.54
CA LEU A 398 6.62 16.55 -0.81
C LEU A 398 6.03 17.96 -0.98
N GLY A 399 5.77 18.68 0.12
CA GLY A 399 5.14 20.00 0.10
C GLY A 399 3.67 19.96 -0.33
N ILE A 400 2.98 18.83 -0.10
CA ILE A 400 1.57 18.62 -0.47
C ILE A 400 0.68 18.52 0.78
N SER A 401 -0.62 18.68 0.58
CA SER A 401 -1.63 18.36 1.60
C SER A 401 -2.24 17.00 1.31
N CYS A 402 -2.49 16.19 2.35
CA CYS A 402 -2.94 14.81 2.17
C CYS A 402 -4.33 14.71 1.52
N LEU A 403 -5.28 15.53 1.98
CA LEU A 403 -6.70 15.44 1.58
C LEU A 403 -7.19 16.63 0.75
N THR A 404 -6.29 17.52 0.34
CA THR A 404 -6.62 18.70 -0.47
C THR A 404 -5.57 18.90 -1.55
N ILE A 405 -6.00 19.42 -2.70
CA ILE A 405 -5.13 19.76 -3.82
C ILE A 405 -5.24 21.26 -4.12
N PRO A 406 -4.18 21.89 -4.67
CA PRO A 406 -4.30 23.25 -5.17
C PRO A 406 -5.38 23.34 -6.25
N PHE A 407 -6.30 24.28 -6.10
CA PHE A 407 -7.38 24.52 -7.06
C PHE A 407 -7.72 26.03 -7.15
N PRO A 408 -7.94 26.59 -8.35
CA PRO A 408 -7.76 25.95 -9.67
C PRO A 408 -6.29 25.63 -9.95
N ASN A 409 -6.03 24.59 -10.75
CA ASN A 409 -4.68 24.24 -11.20
C ASN A 409 -4.63 24.14 -12.73
N LYS A 410 -3.43 24.24 -13.31
CA LYS A 410 -3.24 24.24 -14.77
C LYS A 410 -3.74 22.96 -15.45
N ALA A 411 -3.70 21.82 -14.76
CA ALA A 411 -4.11 20.53 -15.34
C ALA A 411 -5.62 20.47 -15.61
N VAL A 412 -6.42 21.28 -14.93
CA VAL A 412 -7.89 21.35 -15.08
C VAL A 412 -8.37 22.68 -15.65
N GLU A 413 -7.48 23.48 -16.24
CA GLU A 413 -7.82 24.74 -16.89
C GLU A 413 -8.72 24.47 -18.11
N GLY A 414 -9.88 25.14 -18.17
CA GLY A 414 -10.87 24.92 -19.24
C GLY A 414 -11.75 23.68 -19.05
N TRP A 415 -11.73 23.03 -17.88
CA TRP A 415 -12.63 21.92 -17.59
C TRP A 415 -14.11 22.34 -17.65
N VAL A 416 -14.87 21.63 -18.47
CA VAL A 416 -16.33 21.73 -18.56
C VAL A 416 -16.89 20.37 -18.13
N PRO A 417 -17.82 20.31 -17.15
CA PRO A 417 -18.49 19.05 -16.82
C PRO A 417 -19.12 18.45 -18.09
N LEU A 418 -19.02 17.13 -18.27
CA LEU A 418 -19.72 16.48 -19.39
C LEU A 418 -21.21 16.86 -19.31
N PRO A 419 -21.81 17.44 -20.37
CA PRO A 419 -23.25 17.60 -20.42
C PRO A 419 -23.86 16.20 -20.31
N THR A 420 -24.91 16.06 -19.50
CA THR A 420 -25.57 14.78 -19.21
C THR A 420 -26.01 14.13 -20.52
N VAL A 421 -25.18 13.24 -21.09
CA VAL A 421 -25.47 12.63 -22.39
C VAL A 421 -26.63 11.65 -22.17
N LYS A 422 -27.80 11.97 -22.74
CA LYS A 422 -28.85 10.97 -22.96
C LYS A 422 -28.23 9.86 -23.80
N LEU A 423 -28.15 8.66 -23.25
CA LEU A 423 -27.68 7.45 -23.93
C LEU A 423 -28.27 7.38 -25.35
N HIS A 424 -27.47 7.71 -26.35
CA HIS A 424 -27.79 7.44 -27.74
C HIS A 424 -27.20 6.08 -28.10
N GLN A 425 -28.06 5.29 -28.75
CA GLN A 425 -27.84 3.90 -29.11
C GLN A 425 -26.56 3.71 -29.92
N SER A 426 -25.91 2.59 -29.64
CA SER A 426 -24.61 2.14 -30.16
C SER A 426 -24.43 2.29 -31.67
N ALA A 427 -23.27 2.80 -32.09
CA ALA A 427 -22.65 2.39 -33.35
C ALA A 427 -21.70 1.21 -33.06
N ARG A 428 -21.70 0.22 -33.96
CA ARG A 428 -20.98 -1.06 -33.84
C ARG A 428 -19.47 -0.89 -33.53
N PRO A 429 -18.86 -1.81 -32.76
CA PRO A 429 -17.43 -1.81 -32.52
C PRO A 429 -16.65 -2.16 -33.80
N PRO A 430 -15.49 -1.53 -34.06
CA PRO A 430 -14.59 -1.93 -35.15
C PRO A 430 -13.89 -3.27 -34.83
N SER A 431 -13.51 -3.97 -35.90
CA SER A 431 -12.96 -5.33 -35.90
C SER A 431 -11.62 -5.46 -35.16
N MET A 432 -11.47 -6.58 -34.44
CA MET A 432 -10.24 -6.98 -33.73
C MET A 432 -9.02 -7.07 -34.65
N GLY A 433 -7.98 -6.30 -34.31
CA GLY A 433 -6.63 -6.44 -34.82
C GLY A 433 -5.67 -5.66 -33.92
N GLU A 434 -4.75 -6.39 -33.27
CA GLU A 434 -3.57 -5.89 -32.54
C GLU A 434 -3.83 -5.08 -31.25
N TYR A 435 -4.07 -5.78 -30.13
CA TYR A 435 -3.80 -5.24 -28.79
C TYR A 435 -2.50 -5.83 -28.25
N GLY A 436 -1.42 -5.06 -28.35
CA GLY A 436 -0.22 -5.29 -27.56
C GLY A 436 -0.49 -4.95 -26.09
N ALA A 437 0.05 -5.75 -25.17
CA ALA A 437 0.08 -5.42 -23.75
C ALA A 437 0.82 -4.08 -23.58
N GLN A 438 0.11 -3.03 -23.18
CA GLN A 438 0.73 -1.76 -22.83
C GLN A 438 1.21 -1.84 -21.37
N GLU A 439 2.52 -1.79 -21.17
CA GLU A 439 3.12 -1.41 -19.89
C GLU A 439 2.76 0.06 -19.63
N GLU A 440 1.94 0.34 -18.62
CA GLU A 440 1.76 1.72 -18.12
C GLU A 440 2.95 2.07 -17.23
N VAL A 441 4.03 2.61 -17.83
CA VAL A 441 5.18 3.16 -17.08
C VAL A 441 4.85 4.59 -16.66
N GLU A 442 4.58 4.81 -15.37
CA GLU A 442 4.30 6.14 -14.84
C GLU A 442 5.59 6.96 -14.64
N THR A 443 5.59 8.22 -15.11
CA THR A 443 6.67 9.17 -14.83
C THR A 443 6.13 10.33 -14.00
N TYR A 444 6.64 10.47 -12.76
CA TYR A 444 6.29 11.60 -11.91
C TYR A 444 7.01 12.87 -12.38
N PRO A 445 6.36 14.05 -12.32
CA PRO A 445 7.06 15.30 -12.52
C PRO A 445 8.15 15.48 -11.44
N PRO A 446 9.35 15.95 -11.80
CA PRO A 446 10.40 16.20 -10.81
C PRO A 446 9.92 17.22 -9.76
N ALA A 447 10.25 16.97 -8.50
CA ALA A 447 9.82 17.74 -7.32
C ALA A 447 10.26 19.23 -7.29
N SER A 448 10.82 19.77 -8.37
CA SER A 448 11.45 21.10 -8.41
C SER A 448 10.65 22.19 -9.15
N ALA A 449 9.43 21.95 -9.62
CA ALA A 449 8.67 22.97 -10.36
C ALA A 449 7.97 24.03 -9.46
N ALA A 450 8.04 23.93 -8.14
CA ALA A 450 7.49 24.92 -7.22
C ALA A 450 8.62 25.64 -6.46
N GLY A 451 9.08 26.77 -7.00
CA GLY A 451 9.97 27.68 -6.30
C GLY A 451 9.31 28.27 -5.04
N ARG A 452 9.40 27.57 -3.90
CA ARG A 452 9.18 28.14 -2.56
C ARG A 452 10.21 27.57 -1.59
N ALA A 453 10.94 28.48 -0.95
CA ALA A 453 11.98 28.16 0.04
C ALA A 453 11.41 27.36 1.24
N PRO A 454 12.19 26.42 1.82
CA PRO A 454 11.71 25.55 2.88
C PRO A 454 11.70 26.30 4.23
N LEU A 455 10.54 26.83 4.63
CA LEU A 455 10.32 27.49 5.93
C LEU A 455 9.73 26.57 7.02
N ALA A 456 9.66 25.24 6.79
CA ALA A 456 8.97 24.31 7.70
C ALA A 456 9.89 23.33 8.48
N LEU A 457 11.14 23.14 8.05
CA LEU A 457 12.05 22.14 8.64
C LEU A 457 12.37 22.40 10.12
N ASP A 458 12.49 23.67 10.53
CA ASP A 458 12.80 24.03 11.92
C ASP A 458 11.65 23.81 12.91
N ARG A 459 10.40 23.70 12.43
CA ARG A 459 9.26 23.41 13.31
C ARG A 459 9.15 21.91 13.60
N VAL A 460 9.38 21.08 12.60
CA VAL A 460 9.38 19.61 12.74
C VAL A 460 10.54 19.16 13.62
N ARG A 461 11.74 19.74 13.43
CA ARG A 461 12.91 19.44 14.26
C ARG A 461 12.71 19.82 15.73
N ARG A 462 12.17 21.01 16.00
CA ARG A 462 11.85 21.47 17.37
C ARG A 462 10.79 20.60 18.06
N TRP A 463 9.80 20.10 17.32
CA TRP A 463 8.80 19.18 17.87
C TRP A 463 9.40 17.81 18.22
N LEU A 464 10.27 17.26 17.35
CA LEU A 464 10.97 16.00 17.62
C LEU A 464 11.92 16.10 18.83
N ASP A 465 12.61 17.23 18.99
CA ASP A 465 13.51 17.48 20.12
C ASP A 465 12.72 17.72 21.44
N SER A 466 11.54 18.35 21.34
CA SER A 466 10.60 18.50 22.46
C SER A 466 10.05 17.16 22.95
N ALA A 467 9.80 16.21 22.04
CA ALA A 467 9.31 14.88 22.39
C ALA A 467 10.40 13.97 22.98
N ALA A 468 11.68 14.27 22.70
CA ALA A 468 12.83 13.55 23.25
C ALA A 468 13.22 14.02 24.66
N SER A 469 12.96 15.28 25.00
CA SER A 469 13.31 15.84 26.31
C SER A 469 12.30 15.52 27.44
N SER A 470 11.12 15.00 27.11
CA SER A 470 10.11 14.58 28.09
C SER A 470 10.27 13.14 28.60
N SER A 471 11.24 12.36 28.10
CA SER A 471 11.46 10.96 28.50
C SER A 471 12.72 10.72 29.36
N SER A 472 13.39 11.76 29.87
CA SER A 472 14.65 11.61 30.62
C SER A 472 14.68 12.33 31.98
N ARG A 473 13.56 12.34 32.71
CA ARG A 473 13.54 12.75 34.14
C ARG A 473 12.78 11.73 34.98
N GLY A 474 13.52 10.72 35.43
CA GLY A 474 13.11 9.77 36.46
C GLY A 474 14.36 9.07 36.99
N ASP A 475 14.55 9.14 38.30
CA ASP A 475 15.47 8.38 39.14
C ASP A 475 16.95 8.80 39.17
N GLY A 476 17.24 9.63 40.18
CA GLY A 476 18.54 9.70 40.82
C GLY A 476 18.48 9.06 42.20
N SER A 477 19.30 8.04 42.44
CA SER A 477 19.79 7.73 43.78
C SER A 477 21.15 7.03 43.73
N SER A 478 22.12 7.69 44.39
CA SER A 478 23.17 7.15 45.26
C SER A 478 24.43 6.45 44.71
N LEU A 479 25.56 7.12 45.06
CA LEU A 479 26.84 6.61 45.60
C LEU A 479 27.97 6.14 44.66
N GLY A 480 29.17 6.73 44.87
CA GLY A 480 30.43 5.96 44.82
C GLY A 480 31.61 6.46 43.96
N VAL A 481 32.27 7.54 44.39
CA VAL A 481 33.74 7.70 44.59
C VAL A 481 34.77 7.09 43.58
N ASN A 482 35.57 8.01 43.03
CA ASN A 482 37.01 8.01 42.60
C ASN A 482 37.59 6.98 41.61
N GLY A 483 38.32 7.51 40.62
CA GLY A 483 39.36 6.80 39.87
C GLY A 483 39.90 7.61 38.70
N ASP A 484 40.94 8.42 38.96
CA ASP A 484 41.73 9.18 37.99
C ASP A 484 42.49 8.28 37.00
N ALA A 485 42.57 8.67 35.72
CA ALA A 485 43.79 8.57 34.89
C ALA A 485 43.58 9.09 33.45
N GLY A 486 44.35 10.12 33.08
CA GLY A 486 45.13 10.06 31.84
C GLY A 486 44.60 10.77 30.58
N GLY A 487 44.88 12.09 30.50
CA GLY A 487 45.77 12.62 29.45
C GLY A 487 45.27 12.81 28.01
N GLY A 488 45.12 14.09 27.63
CA GLY A 488 45.21 14.60 26.25
C GLY A 488 43.87 14.69 25.52
N GLY A 489 43.36 15.84 25.08
CA GLY A 489 43.96 17.14 24.86
C GLY A 489 43.37 17.71 23.57
N ARG A 490 42.31 18.54 23.67
CA ARG A 490 42.10 19.76 22.85
C ARG A 490 40.83 20.49 23.29
N LYS A 491 41.05 21.57 24.05
CA LYS A 491 40.13 22.68 24.34
C LYS A 491 39.83 23.44 23.03
N ARG A 492 38.55 23.74 22.75
CA ARG A 492 37.84 25.05 22.93
C ARG A 492 38.50 26.22 22.18
N SER A 493 37.81 27.20 21.59
CA SER A 493 36.40 27.54 21.43
C SER A 493 36.32 28.85 20.60
N ASN A 494 35.20 29.04 19.91
CA ASN A 494 34.41 30.27 19.74
C ASN A 494 35.01 31.61 19.25
N THR A 495 34.25 32.19 18.29
CA THR A 495 33.85 33.63 18.14
C THR A 495 34.99 34.62 17.80
N SER A 496 34.86 35.67 16.99
CA SER A 496 33.75 36.49 16.47
C SER A 496 34.31 37.51 15.45
N GLU A 497 33.45 37.98 14.54
CA GLU A 497 33.31 39.35 13.99
C GLU A 497 34.45 40.17 13.32
N ARG A 498 34.08 40.67 12.12
CA ARG A 498 34.19 42.03 11.52
C ARG A 498 35.54 42.66 11.08
N GLU A 499 35.55 42.96 9.77
CA GLU A 499 35.90 44.22 9.05
C GLU A 499 37.35 44.79 9.01
N ARG A 500 37.86 44.94 7.77
CA ARG A 500 38.49 46.14 7.10
C ARG A 500 39.15 45.68 5.77
N GLU A 501 38.67 46.14 4.60
CA GLU A 501 39.22 47.25 3.74
C GLU A 501 40.75 47.20 3.53
N VAL A 502 41.31 47.18 2.32
CA VAL A 502 41.47 48.23 1.26
C VAL A 502 42.12 47.51 0.03
N GLY A 503 41.97 47.81 -1.26
CA GLY A 503 41.30 48.83 -2.06
C GLY A 503 41.78 48.76 -3.53
N LEU A 504 41.01 49.36 -4.45
CA LEU A 504 41.38 49.98 -5.75
C LEU A 504 41.97 49.06 -6.86
N GLY A 505 41.58 49.10 -8.15
CA GLY A 505 40.70 49.96 -8.94
C GLY A 505 40.97 49.75 -10.44
N GLY A 506 39.99 50.11 -11.29
CA GLY A 506 40.10 50.27 -12.76
C GLY A 506 39.59 49.07 -13.60
N SER A 507 38.77 49.15 -14.64
CA SER A 507 37.88 50.12 -15.34
C SER A 507 37.87 49.73 -16.83
N GLY A 508 36.68 49.67 -17.46
CA GLY A 508 36.48 49.68 -18.93
C GLY A 508 36.55 48.30 -19.61
N GLY A 509 35.72 47.92 -20.58
CA GLY A 509 34.73 48.61 -21.41
C GLY A 509 34.40 47.68 -22.60
N ALA A 510 33.17 47.75 -23.12
CA ALA A 510 32.58 46.79 -24.06
C ALA A 510 32.84 47.07 -25.56
N ALA A 511 32.57 46.02 -26.37
CA ALA A 511 32.06 45.99 -27.75
C ALA A 511 33.00 46.17 -28.97
N GLY A 512 32.77 45.33 -30.01
CA GLY A 512 33.03 45.64 -31.43
C GLY A 512 33.85 44.61 -32.24
N ALA A 513 33.21 43.93 -33.20
CA ALA A 513 33.81 43.16 -34.32
C ALA A 513 34.27 44.11 -35.47
N PRO A 514 34.69 43.70 -36.70
CA PRO A 514 35.12 42.40 -37.27
C PRO A 514 36.40 42.43 -38.20
N SER A 515 37.01 41.25 -38.45
CA SER A 515 37.82 40.77 -39.65
C SER A 515 39.01 41.62 -40.18
N PRO A 516 39.88 41.21 -41.17
CA PRO A 516 39.95 40.00 -42.02
C PRO A 516 41.39 39.40 -42.27
N LEU A 517 41.48 38.38 -43.18
CA LEU A 517 42.67 37.85 -43.92
C LEU A 517 43.73 37.05 -43.12
N GLY A 518 44.34 35.93 -43.55
CA GLY A 518 44.29 35.11 -44.77
C GLY A 518 45.45 34.08 -44.79
N VAL A 519 45.32 33.09 -45.69
CA VAL A 519 46.37 32.35 -46.44
C VAL A 519 47.06 31.08 -45.85
N GLY A 520 46.87 29.97 -46.59
CA GLY A 520 47.87 28.93 -46.97
C GLY A 520 47.84 27.62 -46.18
N GLY A 521 47.82 26.39 -46.73
CA GLY A 521 47.89 25.86 -48.10
C GLY A 521 48.39 24.39 -48.08
N ALA A 522 48.12 23.64 -49.16
CA ALA A 522 48.52 22.25 -49.52
C ALA A 522 47.67 21.11 -48.91
N GLY A 523 47.16 20.11 -49.63
CA GLY A 523 47.20 19.61 -51.03
C GLY A 523 46.43 18.27 -51.01
N GLY A 524 45.88 17.65 -52.06
CA GLY A 524 45.85 17.83 -53.50
C GLY A 524 45.16 16.59 -54.13
N ALA A 525 44.50 16.79 -55.28
CA ALA A 525 44.15 15.82 -56.35
C ALA A 525 43.24 14.61 -56.01
N ALA A 526 42.37 14.05 -56.86
CA ALA A 526 41.81 14.28 -58.21
C ALA A 526 40.75 13.14 -58.37
N GLY A 527 39.75 13.10 -59.25
CA GLY A 527 39.32 13.94 -60.37
C GLY A 527 37.78 13.79 -60.54
N GLN A 528 37.11 14.76 -61.17
CA GLN A 528 36.60 14.69 -62.56
C GLN A 528 35.68 13.49 -62.82
N ALA A 529 34.51 13.61 -63.45
CA ALA A 529 33.69 14.66 -64.06
C ALA A 529 32.34 13.94 -64.30
N GLY A 530 31.14 14.52 -64.23
CA GLY A 530 30.71 15.80 -64.74
C GLY A 530 29.46 15.56 -65.60
N ARG A 531 28.44 16.41 -65.38
CA ARG A 531 27.40 16.81 -66.36
C ARG A 531 26.26 15.79 -66.62
N ILE A 532 24.98 16.15 -66.80
CA ILE A 532 24.30 17.44 -67.02
C ILE A 532 22.78 17.24 -66.79
N ALA A 533 22.16 18.28 -66.25
CA ALA A 533 20.80 18.84 -66.45
C ALA A 533 19.53 17.96 -66.56
N GLY A 534 18.44 18.50 -65.98
CA GLY A 534 17.10 18.34 -66.54
C GLY A 534 15.94 18.31 -65.54
N SER A 535 15.51 19.47 -65.06
CA SER A 535 14.14 19.73 -64.57
C SER A 535 13.11 19.55 -65.74
N PRO A 536 11.75 19.57 -65.60
CA PRO A 536 10.91 19.91 -64.44
C PRO A 536 9.55 19.12 -64.29
N ARG A 537 8.89 19.37 -63.13
CA ARG A 537 7.43 19.65 -62.93
C ARG A 537 6.31 18.61 -63.17
N LYS A 538 5.31 18.77 -62.27
CA LYS A 538 3.87 18.37 -62.26
C LYS A 538 3.63 16.89 -61.90
N GLY A 539 2.75 16.52 -60.98
CA GLY A 539 1.60 17.18 -60.37
C GLY A 539 0.36 16.31 -60.59
N GLY A 540 -0.43 16.02 -59.54
CA GLY A 540 -1.82 15.56 -59.68
C GLY A 540 -2.18 14.23 -59.01
N ARG A 541 -2.91 14.36 -57.90
CA ARG A 541 -4.07 13.57 -57.43
C ARG A 541 -4.33 12.17 -58.01
N ALA A 542 -4.54 11.22 -57.11
CA ALA A 542 -5.86 10.63 -56.84
C ALA A 542 -5.98 10.41 -55.33
#